data_AF-A0A0H3G781-F1
#
_entry.id   AF-A0A0H3G781-F1
#
_cell.length_a   1.000
_cell.length_b   1.000
_cell.length_c   1.000
_cell.angle_alpha   90.00
_cell.angle_beta   90.00
_cell.angle_gamma   90.00
#
_symmetry.space_group_name_H-M   'P 1'
#
loop_
_entity.id
_entity.type
_entity.pdbx_description
1 polymer ?
#
loop_
_entity_poly.entity_id
_entity_poly.type
_entity_poly.pdbx_seq_one_letter_code
_entity_poly.pdbx_strand_id
1 'polypeptide(L)'
;MFLQNFLKMSLSPLKTKTTILSLIFSLFPVSQSYAFVPQTSSNSKNESVAATKIEEAKGNMPRLRMLVSAFPKGGDLHHHLAGAIDAETMLQWAGDQNLCIDTIKLSVIPSPCDAAVNKKLAKNLERQDPILWNKLIDVFSMRNYHFDVAAGEHSGHDHFFSSFFHFAAALDNNFGRMIAYSRRDAAANNLLYIETMQNPKVVSTFARSVLQDAKGKNSPEDLWKVVKNRLPAAVAAAKAETTEAEAQSRQILQCDGRQPDPACSVTMRYMVYAVRAMPPEMVFAQLALGFALAHSDPRWVGVNIVAPEDGAVSMQDYDLHMQFFRFLRQLYPDVKITLHAGELALPLVPTAGLRDHIRKAVFVAGADRIGHGIDIGSEMNPVEILHHMAERPVPVEINLSSNDAILNIKGNQHPFALYRQYNVPVVISTDDAGVSRNDLTTEYMRAIEEQHVSYSDLKKLSRDSLEYAFLSGESLWQKNTGESVKPVCNGIAFTAMPQGKCADFLVKNDKAALQWKLEAAFIRYEEQVREGAL
;
A
#
# COMPACT_ATOMS: atom_id res chain seq x y z
N MET A 1 -32.46 34.73 -21.58
CA MET A 1 -33.93 34.69 -21.48
C MET A 1 -34.25 33.33 -20.87
N PHE A 2 -34.36 33.12 -19.57
CA PHE A 2 -35.13 33.80 -18.54
C PHE A 2 -34.45 33.58 -17.16
N LEU A 3 -34.21 34.67 -16.44
CA LEU A 3 -34.28 34.72 -14.98
C LEU A 3 -35.73 35.08 -14.62
N GLN A 4 -36.32 34.45 -13.61
CA GLN A 4 -36.97 35.15 -12.48
C GLN A 4 -37.74 34.22 -11.52
N ASN A 5 -37.69 34.63 -10.24
CA ASN A 5 -38.58 34.36 -9.12
C ASN A 5 -38.40 33.02 -8.38
N PHE A 6 -37.97 33.07 -7.12
CA PHE A 6 -38.84 33.34 -5.97
C PHE A 6 -38.01 33.70 -4.73
N LEU A 7 -38.46 34.72 -4.00
CA LEU A 7 -37.92 35.16 -2.72
C LEU A 7 -39.10 35.38 -1.77
N LYS A 8 -38.89 35.06 -0.49
CA LYS A 8 -39.71 35.27 0.72
C LYS A 8 -40.43 34.03 1.26
N MET A 9 -39.91 33.49 2.36
CA MET A 9 -40.72 33.20 3.54
C MET A 9 -39.90 33.28 4.82
N SER A 10 -40.58 33.74 5.87
CA SER A 10 -40.09 34.33 7.12
C SER A 10 -39.66 33.29 8.15
N LEU A 11 -38.65 33.64 8.94
CA LEU A 11 -38.23 32.97 10.17
C LEU A 11 -39.29 33.12 11.27
N SER A 12 -39.50 32.06 12.05
CA SER A 12 -40.00 32.11 13.44
C SER A 12 -39.44 30.92 14.23
N PRO A 13 -39.24 31.05 15.56
CA PRO A 13 -38.32 30.21 16.33
C PRO A 13 -39.00 28.97 16.93
N LEU A 14 -38.35 27.81 16.88
CA LEU A 14 -38.80 26.61 17.58
C LEU A 14 -38.43 26.66 19.06
N LYS A 15 -39.47 26.45 19.87
CA LYS A 15 -39.46 26.34 21.33
C LYS A 15 -38.72 25.09 21.80
N THR A 16 -37.85 25.27 22.79
CA THR A 16 -37.29 24.23 23.64
C THR A 16 -38.37 23.58 24.50
N LYS A 17 -38.41 22.24 24.54
CA LYS A 17 -39.13 21.46 25.56
C LYS A 17 -38.14 20.56 26.29
N THR A 18 -37.83 20.98 27.51
CA THR A 18 -37.13 20.21 28.55
C THR A 18 -38.02 19.04 28.95
N THR A 19 -37.53 17.80 28.82
CA THR A 19 -38.17 16.63 29.42
C THR A 19 -37.18 16.01 30.40
N ILE A 20 -37.55 16.08 31.68
CA ILE A 20 -36.87 15.44 32.80
C ILE A 20 -37.28 13.96 32.77
N LEU A 21 -36.31 13.05 32.73
CA LEU A 21 -36.54 11.62 32.97
C LEU A 21 -35.63 11.14 34.10
N SER A 22 -36.25 10.72 35.20
CA SER A 22 -35.60 10.19 36.39
C SER A 22 -35.40 8.68 36.30
N LEU A 23 -34.18 8.25 36.70
CA LEU A 23 -33.74 6.99 37.31
C LEU A 23 -34.13 5.63 36.68
N ILE A 24 -33.13 4.76 36.55
CA ILE A 24 -33.01 3.51 37.34
C ILE A 24 -31.53 3.07 37.32
N PHE A 25 -30.95 2.93 38.51
CA PHE A 25 -29.62 2.33 38.76
C PHE A 25 -29.79 0.81 38.83
N SER A 26 -29.22 0.07 37.89
CA SER A 26 -29.08 -1.39 37.97
C SER A 26 -27.64 -1.76 38.31
N LEU A 27 -27.45 -2.26 39.53
CA LEU A 27 -26.22 -2.88 40.03
C LEU A 27 -25.92 -4.15 39.20
N PHE A 28 -24.79 -4.17 38.50
CA PHE A 28 -24.22 -5.39 37.92
C PHE A 28 -23.19 -5.99 38.89
N PRO A 29 -23.10 -7.33 39.03
CA PRO A 29 -22.14 -7.97 39.90
C PRO A 29 -20.72 -7.85 39.33
N VAL A 30 -19.78 -7.49 40.19
CA VAL A 30 -18.35 -7.46 39.91
C VAL A 30 -17.87 -8.90 39.71
N SER A 31 -17.65 -9.30 38.47
CA SER A 31 -16.86 -10.49 38.15
C SER A 31 -15.39 -10.20 38.46
N GLN A 32 -14.82 -10.92 39.44
CA GLN A 32 -13.40 -10.91 39.73
C GLN A 32 -12.63 -11.38 38.50
N SER A 33 -12.02 -10.43 37.79
CA SER A 33 -10.98 -10.70 36.81
C SER A 33 -9.80 -11.32 37.54
N TYR A 34 -9.43 -12.54 37.19
CA TYR A 34 -8.11 -13.08 37.53
C TYR A 34 -7.07 -12.13 36.94
N ALA A 35 -6.36 -11.42 37.81
CA ALA A 35 -5.26 -10.56 37.42
C ALA A 35 -4.19 -11.43 36.73
N PHE A 36 -4.02 -11.21 35.44
CA PHE A 36 -2.90 -11.72 34.67
C PHE A 36 -1.63 -11.11 35.26
N VAL A 37 -0.67 -11.94 35.66
CA VAL A 37 0.69 -11.49 35.97
C VAL A 37 1.35 -11.20 34.63
N PRO A 38 1.60 -9.94 34.25
CA PRO A 38 2.35 -9.67 33.04
C PRO A 38 3.78 -10.15 33.27
N GLN A 39 4.48 -10.55 32.20
CA GLN A 39 5.93 -10.67 32.22
C GLN A 39 6.54 -9.25 32.38
N THR A 40 6.51 -8.70 33.59
CA THR A 40 7.05 -7.40 33.99
C THR A 40 8.27 -7.64 34.86
N SER A 41 9.46 -7.22 34.46
CA SER A 41 9.88 -5.89 34.92
C SER A 41 10.99 -5.20 34.09
N SER A 42 11.71 -5.90 33.20
CA SER A 42 12.77 -5.27 32.38
C SER A 42 12.25 -4.70 31.06
N ASN A 43 11.37 -5.42 30.37
CA ASN A 43 10.89 -5.04 29.04
C ASN A 43 10.04 -3.76 29.08
N SER A 44 9.20 -3.60 30.10
CA SER A 44 8.39 -2.38 30.28
C SER A 44 9.23 -1.13 30.57
N LYS A 45 10.43 -1.29 31.15
CA LYS A 45 11.33 -0.17 31.41
C LYS A 45 12.03 0.30 30.14
N ASN A 46 12.49 -0.63 29.30
CA ASN A 46 13.14 -0.29 28.03
C ASN A 46 12.14 0.38 27.08
N GLU A 47 10.93 -0.18 26.96
CA GLU A 47 9.83 0.41 26.21
C GLU A 47 9.51 1.85 26.68
N SER A 48 9.44 2.09 27.99
CA SER A 48 9.22 3.44 28.52
C SER A 48 10.35 4.41 28.15
N VAL A 49 11.62 3.97 28.14
CA VAL A 49 12.75 4.82 27.73
C VAL A 49 12.67 5.14 26.24
N ALA A 50 12.38 4.15 25.40
CA ALA A 50 12.19 4.37 23.97
C ALA A 50 11.04 5.35 23.69
N ALA A 51 9.91 5.18 24.38
CA ALA A 51 8.77 6.08 24.28
C ALA A 51 9.14 7.53 24.63
N THR A 52 9.84 7.74 25.75
CA THR A 52 10.32 9.08 26.14
C THR A 52 11.28 9.66 25.09
N LYS A 53 12.20 8.86 24.54
CA LYS A 53 13.17 9.34 23.55
C LYS A 53 12.53 9.76 22.23
N ILE A 54 11.52 9.04 21.75
CA ILE A 54 10.76 9.44 20.56
C ILE A 54 9.96 10.72 20.85
N GLU A 55 9.30 10.82 22.01
CA GLU A 55 8.56 12.02 22.38
C GLU A 55 9.45 13.26 22.45
N GLU A 56 10.61 13.15 23.10
CA GLU A 56 11.63 14.21 23.17
C GLU A 56 12.16 14.61 21.78
N ALA A 57 12.13 13.70 20.81
CA ALA A 57 12.67 13.92 19.47
C ALA A 57 11.67 14.57 18.50
N LYS A 58 10.38 14.70 18.82
CA LYS A 58 9.36 15.28 17.92
C LYS A 58 9.72 16.68 17.40
N GLY A 59 10.40 17.49 18.21
CA GLY A 59 10.87 18.83 17.80
C GLY A 59 12.25 18.84 17.12
N ASN A 60 12.87 17.69 16.88
CA ASN A 60 14.20 17.54 16.34
C ASN A 60 14.23 16.45 15.25
N MET A 61 13.94 16.85 14.03
CA MET A 61 13.77 15.94 12.89
C MET A 61 14.95 15.00 12.62
N PRO A 62 16.22 15.45 12.63
CA PRO A 62 17.35 14.53 12.50
C PRO A 62 17.37 13.46 13.59
N ARG A 63 17.09 13.84 14.85
CA ARG A 63 17.05 12.89 15.97
C ARG A 63 15.87 11.93 15.85
N LEU A 64 14.70 12.42 15.45
CA LEU A 64 13.52 11.59 15.23
C LEU A 64 13.80 10.57 14.13
N ARG A 65 14.41 11.00 13.01
CA ARG A 65 14.79 10.10 11.92
C ARG A 65 15.76 9.03 12.38
N MET A 66 16.79 9.33 13.17
CA MET A 66 17.71 8.30 13.70
C MET A 66 16.96 7.21 14.48
N LEU A 67 16.05 7.61 15.38
CA LEU A 67 15.27 6.69 16.21
C LEU A 67 14.24 5.91 15.39
N VAL A 68 13.55 6.57 14.47
CA VAL A 68 12.49 5.95 13.66
C VAL A 68 13.06 5.10 12.54
N SER A 69 14.19 5.45 11.93
CA SER A 69 14.88 4.60 10.95
C SER A 69 15.22 3.25 11.57
N ALA A 70 15.76 3.23 12.80
CA ALA A 70 16.09 2.00 13.52
C ALA A 70 14.88 1.21 14.06
N PHE A 71 13.70 1.85 14.14
CA PHE A 71 12.49 1.20 14.65
C PHE A 71 12.01 0.07 13.70
N PRO A 72 11.70 -1.14 14.22
CA PRO A 72 11.15 -2.24 13.40
C PRO A 72 9.72 -1.94 12.92
N LYS A 73 9.48 -1.84 11.60
CA LYS A 73 8.19 -1.37 11.04
C LYS A 73 7.25 -2.50 10.58
N GLY A 74 7.64 -3.76 10.76
CA GLY A 74 6.84 -4.89 10.32
C GLY A 74 6.91 -5.02 8.81
N GLY A 75 5.87 -4.61 8.09
CA GLY A 75 5.86 -4.61 6.64
C GLY A 75 5.15 -3.42 5.99
N ASP A 76 5.37 -3.30 4.69
CA ASP A 76 4.73 -2.32 3.81
C ASP A 76 3.69 -3.04 2.93
N LEU A 77 2.41 -2.67 3.09
CA LEU A 77 1.27 -3.41 2.51
C LEU A 77 0.63 -2.72 1.30
N HIS A 78 1.02 -1.48 1.02
CA HIS A 78 0.58 -0.70 -0.12
C HIS A 78 1.80 -0.08 -0.76
N HIS A 79 2.41 -0.82 -1.67
CA HIS A 79 3.63 -0.45 -2.34
C HIS A 79 3.52 -0.83 -3.82
N HIS A 80 3.83 0.07 -4.74
CA HIS A 80 3.87 -0.20 -6.17
C HIS A 80 5.30 -0.43 -6.62
N LEU A 81 5.58 -1.59 -7.21
CA LEU A 81 6.96 -1.95 -7.55
C LEU A 81 7.59 -0.96 -8.55
N ALA A 82 6.77 -0.45 -9.48
CA ALA A 82 7.22 0.46 -10.52
C ALA A 82 7.57 1.85 -9.99
N GLY A 83 6.73 2.46 -9.15
CA GLY A 83 7.01 3.79 -8.62
C GLY A 83 7.85 3.80 -7.35
N ALA A 84 8.24 2.64 -6.82
CA ALA A 84 9.21 2.54 -5.73
C ALA A 84 10.67 2.79 -6.16
N ILE A 85 10.98 2.82 -7.46
CA ILE A 85 12.36 2.97 -7.95
C ILE A 85 12.71 4.45 -8.06
N ASP A 86 13.87 4.86 -7.56
CA ASP A 86 14.34 6.24 -7.78
C ASP A 86 14.53 6.57 -9.26
N ALA A 87 14.16 7.78 -9.67
CA ALA A 87 14.33 8.29 -11.03
C ALA A 87 15.78 8.15 -11.54
N GLU A 88 16.78 8.39 -10.70
CA GLU A 88 18.20 8.20 -11.02
C GLU A 88 18.50 6.75 -11.40
N THR A 89 17.94 5.80 -10.64
CA THR A 89 18.11 4.36 -10.87
C THR A 89 17.43 3.95 -12.18
N MET A 90 16.23 4.46 -12.44
CA MET A 90 15.52 4.23 -13.71
C MET A 90 16.35 4.71 -14.91
N LEU A 91 16.89 5.94 -14.84
CA LEU A 91 17.71 6.50 -15.90
C LEU A 91 19.04 5.73 -16.08
N GLN A 92 19.64 5.26 -14.99
CA GLN A 92 20.81 4.39 -15.06
C GLN A 92 20.49 3.09 -15.79
N TRP A 93 19.37 2.42 -15.48
CA TRP A 93 18.95 1.20 -16.16
C TRP A 93 18.62 1.44 -17.63
N ALA A 94 18.03 2.58 -17.97
CA ALA A 94 17.84 2.98 -19.36
C ALA A 94 19.19 3.09 -20.09
N GLY A 95 20.22 3.62 -19.44
CA GLY A 95 21.59 3.66 -19.95
C GLY A 95 22.22 2.27 -20.14
N ASP A 96 22.05 1.36 -19.16
CA ASP A 96 22.53 -0.03 -19.23
C ASP A 96 21.93 -0.79 -20.42
N GLN A 97 20.65 -0.53 -20.72
CA GLN A 97 19.92 -1.15 -21.82
C GLN A 97 20.08 -0.42 -23.16
N ASN A 98 20.88 0.66 -23.20
CA ASN A 98 21.07 1.52 -24.38
C ASN A 98 19.74 2.07 -24.93
N LEU A 99 18.78 2.39 -24.05
CA LEU A 99 17.55 3.10 -24.40
C LEU A 99 17.85 4.56 -24.72
N CYS A 100 16.85 5.25 -25.28
CA CYS A 100 16.97 6.63 -25.70
C CYS A 100 16.09 7.53 -24.83
N ILE A 101 16.42 8.82 -24.82
CA ILE A 101 15.62 9.89 -24.25
C ILE A 101 15.02 10.70 -25.39
N ASP A 102 13.70 10.87 -25.40
CA ASP A 102 13.04 11.94 -26.15
C ASP A 102 13.19 13.25 -25.36
N THR A 103 13.99 14.17 -25.87
CA THR A 103 14.34 15.41 -25.16
C THR A 103 13.23 16.45 -25.16
N ILE A 104 12.18 16.26 -25.97
CA ILE A 104 10.99 17.13 -25.99
C ILE A 104 9.96 16.60 -25.00
N LYS A 105 9.67 15.30 -25.07
CA LYS A 105 8.70 14.66 -24.18
C LYS A 105 9.26 14.35 -22.79
N LEU A 106 10.57 14.50 -22.61
CA LEU A 106 11.30 14.12 -21.38
C LEU A 106 10.95 12.70 -20.95
N SER A 107 11.09 11.73 -21.87
CA SER A 107 10.70 10.35 -21.61
C SER A 107 11.75 9.36 -22.11
N VAL A 108 11.82 8.19 -21.46
CA VAL A 108 12.60 7.05 -21.95
C VAL A 108 11.82 6.36 -23.06
N ILE A 109 12.48 6.05 -24.17
CA ILE A 109 11.91 5.36 -25.32
C ILE A 109 12.82 4.22 -25.79
N PRO A 110 12.27 3.17 -26.43
CA PRO A 110 13.06 2.08 -26.98
C PRO A 110 14.09 2.54 -28.02
N SER A 111 15.17 1.76 -28.15
CA SER A 111 16.15 1.90 -29.23
C SER A 111 15.56 1.46 -30.59
N PRO A 112 16.13 1.89 -31.74
CA PRO A 112 17.32 2.74 -31.89
C PRO A 112 17.07 4.23 -31.64
N CYS A 113 18.11 4.94 -31.18
CA CYS A 113 18.11 6.40 -31.13
C CYS A 113 18.34 6.89 -32.54
N ASP A 114 17.27 7.21 -33.27
CA ASP A 114 17.41 7.76 -34.62
C ASP A 114 18.22 9.06 -34.60
N ALA A 115 18.73 9.46 -35.76
CA ALA A 115 19.51 10.69 -35.92
C ALA A 115 18.67 11.97 -35.75
N ALA A 116 17.42 11.87 -35.26
CA ALA A 116 16.60 13.05 -34.99
C ALA A 116 17.22 13.86 -33.85
N VAL A 117 17.18 15.19 -34.01
CA VAL A 117 17.81 16.14 -33.08
C VAL A 117 17.24 16.04 -31.66
N ASN A 118 16.02 15.50 -31.50
CA ASN A 118 15.32 15.35 -30.23
C ASN A 118 15.51 13.99 -29.53
N LYS A 119 16.45 13.16 -29.98
CA LYS A 119 16.76 11.89 -29.31
C LYS A 119 18.21 11.84 -28.87
N LYS A 120 18.42 11.41 -27.62
CA LYS A 120 19.76 11.18 -27.05
C LYS A 120 19.86 9.79 -26.45
N LEU A 121 21.05 9.21 -26.45
CA LEU A 121 21.30 7.95 -25.74
C LEU A 121 21.22 8.21 -24.23
N ALA A 122 20.52 7.36 -23.47
CA ALA A 122 20.42 7.49 -22.02
C ALA A 122 21.76 7.22 -21.30
N LYS A 123 22.65 6.45 -21.94
CA LYS A 123 23.94 6.05 -21.38
C LYS A 123 24.85 7.25 -21.10
N ASN A 124 25.35 7.36 -19.87
CA ASN A 124 26.22 8.43 -19.39
C ASN A 124 25.63 9.84 -19.55
N LEU A 125 24.29 9.97 -19.54
CA LEU A 125 23.61 11.24 -19.74
C LEU A 125 23.90 12.23 -18.61
N GLU A 126 24.07 11.76 -17.38
CA GLU A 126 24.40 12.56 -16.20
C GLU A 126 25.69 13.36 -16.36
N ARG A 127 26.62 12.87 -17.20
CA ARG A 127 27.89 13.56 -17.53
C ARG A 127 27.79 14.39 -18.81
N GLN A 128 27.05 13.91 -19.80
CA GLN A 128 26.96 14.53 -21.12
C GLN A 128 26.01 15.74 -21.15
N ASP A 129 24.92 15.66 -20.41
CA ASP A 129 23.88 16.68 -20.35
C ASP A 129 23.24 16.69 -18.93
N PRO A 130 23.96 17.22 -17.93
CA PRO A 130 23.47 17.28 -16.55
C PRO A 130 22.19 18.13 -16.40
N ILE A 131 21.92 19.03 -17.34
CA ILE A 131 20.68 19.83 -17.35
C ILE A 131 19.49 18.94 -17.73
N LEU A 132 19.60 18.19 -18.84
CA LEU A 132 18.57 17.24 -19.25
C LEU A 132 18.38 16.13 -18.20
N TRP A 133 19.46 15.62 -17.61
CA TRP A 133 19.40 14.65 -16.53
C TRP A 133 18.54 15.13 -15.36
N ASN A 134 18.75 16.37 -14.89
CA ASN A 134 17.94 16.93 -13.81
C ASN A 134 16.49 17.14 -14.21
N LYS A 135 16.21 17.61 -15.44
CA LYS A 135 14.83 17.73 -15.93
C LYS A 135 14.10 16.40 -15.97
N LEU A 136 14.77 15.33 -16.39
CA LEU A 136 14.20 13.99 -16.40
C LEU A 136 13.86 13.52 -14.99
N ILE A 137 14.74 13.77 -14.03
CA ILE A 137 14.46 13.43 -12.65
C ILE A 137 13.24 14.19 -12.12
N ASP A 138 13.13 15.48 -12.42
CA ASP A 138 12.02 16.31 -11.98
C ASP A 138 10.69 15.88 -12.62
N VAL A 139 10.66 15.27 -13.82
CA VAL A 139 9.43 14.71 -14.41
C VAL A 139 9.17 13.24 -14.07
N PHE A 140 10.17 12.52 -13.53
CA PHE A 140 10.02 11.12 -13.10
C PHE A 140 9.63 11.01 -11.62
N SER A 141 9.65 12.12 -10.88
CA SER A 141 9.43 12.13 -9.43
C SER A 141 8.88 13.47 -8.97
N MET A 142 8.33 13.54 -7.77
CA MET A 142 7.87 14.78 -7.12
C MET A 142 9.01 15.74 -6.74
N ARG A 143 10.26 15.48 -7.17
CA ARG A 143 11.42 16.33 -6.87
C ARG A 143 11.24 17.69 -7.51
N ASN A 144 11.34 18.75 -6.71
CA ASN A 144 11.12 20.14 -7.13
C ASN A 144 9.74 20.39 -7.73
N TYR A 145 8.76 19.51 -7.49
CA TYR A 145 7.41 19.77 -7.95
C TYR A 145 6.84 20.99 -7.22
N HIS A 146 6.45 21.97 -8.02
CA HIS A 146 5.68 23.13 -7.61
C HIS A 146 4.62 23.35 -8.67
N PHE A 147 3.41 23.74 -8.25
CA PHE A 147 2.34 24.04 -9.19
C PHE A 147 2.77 25.14 -10.18
N ASP A 148 2.91 24.78 -11.46
CA ASP A 148 3.28 25.68 -12.55
C ASP A 148 2.28 25.63 -13.70
N VAL A 149 1.43 26.66 -13.76
CA VAL A 149 0.41 26.83 -14.81
C VAL A 149 1.03 26.94 -16.21
N ALA A 150 2.26 27.44 -16.33
CA ALA A 150 2.93 27.63 -17.62
C ALA A 150 3.44 26.32 -18.23
N ALA A 151 3.67 25.29 -17.41
CA ALA A 151 4.11 23.97 -17.85
C ALA A 151 2.96 23.09 -18.38
N GLY A 152 1.70 23.55 -18.25
CA GLY A 152 0.52 22.75 -18.60
C GLY A 152 0.17 21.69 -17.56
N GLU A 153 0.87 21.66 -16.43
CA GLU A 153 0.52 20.86 -15.25
C GLU A 153 -0.56 21.59 -14.43
N HIS A 154 -1.57 20.86 -13.97
CA HIS A 154 -2.70 21.45 -13.25
C HIS A 154 -2.71 21.12 -11.76
N SER A 155 -1.92 20.14 -11.31
CA SER A 155 -1.87 19.71 -9.90
C SER A 155 -0.76 18.70 -9.62
N GLY A 156 -0.48 18.45 -8.34
CA GLY A 156 0.47 17.40 -7.92
C GLY A 156 -0.03 16.01 -8.30
N HIS A 157 -1.35 15.83 -8.34
CA HIS A 157 -2.01 14.66 -8.90
C HIS A 157 -1.61 14.40 -10.35
N ASP A 158 -1.76 15.41 -11.23
CA ASP A 158 -1.46 15.23 -12.65
C ASP A 158 0.02 14.99 -12.92
N HIS A 159 0.89 15.69 -12.18
CA HIS A 159 2.33 15.48 -12.25
C HIS A 159 2.73 14.08 -11.77
N PHE A 160 2.17 13.62 -10.64
CA PHE A 160 2.43 12.29 -10.12
C PHE A 160 2.05 11.20 -11.12
N PHE A 161 0.84 11.24 -11.66
CA PHE A 161 0.38 10.23 -12.62
C PHE A 161 1.04 10.34 -14.00
N SER A 162 1.47 11.54 -14.41
CA SER A 162 2.20 11.70 -15.67
C SER A 162 3.59 11.05 -15.64
N SER A 163 4.25 11.04 -14.48
CA SER A 163 5.60 10.48 -14.27
C SER A 163 5.75 9.06 -14.84
N PHE A 164 4.74 8.20 -14.62
CA PHE A 164 4.75 6.82 -15.11
C PHE A 164 4.88 6.70 -16.62
N PHE A 165 4.30 7.62 -17.39
CA PHE A 165 4.46 7.65 -18.85
C PHE A 165 5.87 8.05 -19.28
N HIS A 166 6.54 8.88 -18.48
CA HIS A 166 7.89 9.35 -18.76
C HIS A 166 8.93 8.24 -18.58
N PHE A 167 8.77 7.37 -17.57
CA PHE A 167 9.77 6.35 -17.23
C PHE A 167 9.40 4.91 -17.57
N ALA A 168 8.16 4.59 -17.97
CA ALA A 168 7.71 3.20 -18.15
C ALA A 168 8.70 2.31 -18.93
N ALA A 169 9.24 2.80 -20.05
CA ALA A 169 10.19 2.04 -20.87
C ALA A 169 11.51 1.72 -20.15
N ALA A 170 11.91 2.51 -19.15
CA ALA A 170 13.10 2.26 -18.34
C ALA A 170 12.92 1.06 -17.39
N LEU A 171 11.68 0.72 -17.04
CA LEU A 171 11.36 -0.40 -16.15
C LEU A 171 11.10 -1.70 -16.92
N ASP A 172 10.86 -1.60 -18.23
CA ASP A 172 10.69 -2.77 -19.08
C ASP A 172 11.90 -3.71 -18.98
N ASN A 173 11.61 -4.99 -18.76
CA ASN A 173 12.59 -6.06 -18.58
C ASN A 173 13.51 -5.91 -17.34
N ASN A 174 13.16 -5.06 -16.37
CA ASN A 174 13.90 -4.89 -15.11
C ASN A 174 13.22 -5.51 -13.88
N PHE A 175 12.28 -6.45 -14.06
CA PHE A 175 11.51 -7.01 -12.94
C PHE A 175 12.39 -7.55 -11.80
N GLY A 176 13.40 -8.37 -12.08
CA GLY A 176 14.31 -8.85 -11.02
C GLY A 176 15.20 -7.77 -10.40
N ARG A 177 15.57 -6.73 -11.16
CA ARG A 177 16.28 -5.57 -10.62
C ARG A 177 15.40 -4.75 -9.67
N MET A 178 14.13 -4.56 -10.01
CA MET A 178 13.15 -3.89 -9.15
C MET A 178 12.95 -4.66 -7.83
N ILE A 179 12.80 -5.98 -7.88
CA ILE A 179 12.71 -6.82 -6.67
C ILE A 179 13.94 -6.63 -5.78
N ALA A 180 15.16 -6.67 -6.37
CA ALA A 180 16.39 -6.49 -5.60
C ALA A 180 16.50 -5.09 -4.99
N TYR A 181 16.13 -4.05 -5.73
CA TYR A 181 16.14 -2.67 -5.26
C TYR A 181 15.15 -2.49 -4.09
N SER A 182 13.87 -2.87 -4.26
CA SER A 182 12.86 -2.67 -3.23
C SER A 182 13.11 -3.51 -1.97
N ARG A 183 13.74 -4.70 -2.09
CA ARG A 183 14.17 -5.46 -0.89
C ARG A 183 15.31 -4.76 -0.13
N ARG A 184 16.21 -4.07 -0.82
CA ARG A 184 17.26 -3.26 -0.18
C ARG A 184 16.67 -2.05 0.52
N ASP A 185 15.76 -1.35 -0.14
CA ASP A 185 15.07 -0.21 0.48
C ASP A 185 14.27 -0.63 1.72
N ALA A 186 13.52 -1.74 1.63
CA ALA A 186 12.81 -2.32 2.76
C ALA A 186 13.75 -2.71 3.91
N ALA A 187 14.91 -3.32 3.62
CA ALA A 187 15.90 -3.66 4.63
C ALA A 187 16.49 -2.40 5.29
N ALA A 188 16.79 -1.36 4.51
CA ALA A 188 17.27 -0.07 5.02
C ALA A 188 16.24 0.63 5.92
N ASN A 189 14.95 0.39 5.69
CA ASN A 189 13.86 0.89 6.50
C ASN A 189 13.45 -0.02 7.68
N ASN A 190 14.20 -1.10 7.94
CA ASN A 190 13.93 -2.11 8.99
C ASN A 190 12.56 -2.80 8.86
N LEU A 191 12.18 -3.14 7.64
CA LEU A 191 11.04 -4.01 7.35
C LEU A 191 11.46 -5.48 7.36
N LEU A 192 10.52 -6.33 7.75
CA LEU A 192 10.60 -7.78 7.62
C LEU A 192 9.84 -8.27 6.38
N TYR A 193 8.88 -7.48 5.90
CA TYR A 193 7.90 -7.90 4.90
C TYR A 193 7.49 -6.77 3.95
N ILE A 194 7.13 -7.12 2.71
CA ILE A 194 6.57 -6.21 1.72
C ILE A 194 5.58 -6.94 0.80
N GLU A 195 4.40 -6.33 0.60
CA GLU A 195 3.43 -6.70 -0.44
C GLU A 195 3.45 -5.65 -1.52
N THR A 196 3.91 -6.03 -2.71
CA THR A 196 4.10 -5.09 -3.81
C THR A 196 3.16 -5.37 -4.99
N MET A 197 2.56 -4.31 -5.51
CA MET A 197 1.71 -4.35 -6.70
C MET A 197 2.61 -4.39 -7.93
N GLN A 198 2.44 -5.45 -8.73
CA GLN A 198 3.21 -5.69 -9.94
C GLN A 198 2.45 -6.59 -10.90
N ASN A 199 2.56 -6.34 -12.19
CA ASN A 199 2.10 -7.26 -13.21
C ASN A 199 3.29 -7.96 -13.88
N PRO A 200 3.28 -9.30 -14.00
CA PRO A 200 4.07 -9.97 -15.02
C PRO A 200 3.69 -9.43 -16.40
N LYS A 201 4.65 -9.30 -17.30
CA LYS A 201 4.46 -8.81 -18.67
C LYS A 201 3.35 -9.54 -19.40
N VAL A 202 3.19 -10.85 -19.12
CA VAL A 202 2.12 -11.65 -19.71
C VAL A 202 0.72 -11.16 -19.39
N VAL A 203 0.50 -10.44 -18.28
CA VAL A 203 -0.82 -9.89 -17.93
C VAL A 203 -1.29 -8.89 -19.00
N SER A 204 -0.41 -7.98 -19.40
CA SER A 204 -0.70 -6.98 -20.43
C SER A 204 -0.87 -7.61 -21.81
N THR A 205 -0.06 -8.62 -22.17
CA THR A 205 -0.21 -9.30 -23.48
C THR A 205 -1.47 -10.18 -23.51
N PHE A 206 -1.80 -10.85 -22.41
CA PHE A 206 -3.03 -11.62 -22.25
C PHE A 206 -4.27 -10.75 -22.43
N ALA A 207 -4.34 -9.62 -21.72
CA ALA A 207 -5.48 -8.69 -21.81
C ALA A 207 -5.69 -8.17 -23.24
N ARG A 208 -4.60 -7.81 -23.95
CA ARG A 208 -4.70 -7.42 -25.37
C ARG A 208 -5.14 -8.57 -26.27
N SER A 209 -4.73 -9.80 -25.99
CA SER A 209 -5.05 -10.97 -26.82
C SER A 209 -6.53 -11.34 -26.86
N VAL A 210 -7.30 -10.91 -25.85
CA VAL A 210 -8.75 -11.21 -25.77
C VAL A 210 -9.64 -10.09 -26.28
N LEU A 211 -9.06 -8.91 -26.57
CA LEU A 211 -9.80 -7.68 -26.90
C LEU A 211 -10.75 -7.88 -28.09
N GLN A 212 -10.28 -8.52 -29.16
CA GLN A 212 -11.10 -8.75 -30.34
C GLN A 212 -12.31 -9.65 -30.06
N ASP A 213 -12.11 -10.72 -29.28
CA ASP A 213 -13.14 -11.71 -28.97
C ASP A 213 -14.11 -11.24 -27.87
N ALA A 214 -13.66 -10.31 -27.03
CA ALA A 214 -14.40 -9.74 -25.93
C ALA A 214 -15.09 -8.41 -26.27
N LYS A 215 -14.81 -7.83 -27.44
CA LYS A 215 -15.30 -6.52 -27.85
C LYS A 215 -16.81 -6.37 -27.67
N GLY A 216 -17.21 -5.35 -26.91
CA GLY A 216 -18.62 -5.02 -26.65
C GLY A 216 -19.30 -5.89 -25.59
N LYS A 217 -18.58 -6.82 -24.95
CA LYS A 217 -19.08 -7.57 -23.80
C LYS A 217 -18.69 -6.84 -22.51
N ASN A 218 -19.63 -6.69 -21.61
CA ASN A 218 -19.40 -6.12 -20.28
C ASN A 218 -19.96 -7.00 -19.14
N SER A 219 -20.76 -8.03 -19.42
CA SER A 219 -21.16 -8.99 -18.37
C SER A 219 -19.95 -9.84 -17.93
N PRO A 220 -19.74 -10.02 -16.61
CA PRO A 220 -18.70 -10.91 -16.08
C PRO A 220 -18.77 -12.33 -16.67
N GLU A 221 -19.98 -12.88 -16.86
CA GLU A 221 -20.21 -14.22 -17.38
C GLU A 221 -19.77 -14.35 -18.85
N ASP A 222 -20.05 -13.35 -19.67
CA ASP A 222 -19.69 -13.36 -21.09
C ASP A 222 -18.19 -13.14 -21.30
N LEU A 223 -17.58 -12.28 -20.49
CA LEU A 223 -16.13 -12.10 -20.47
C LEU A 223 -15.42 -13.36 -19.96
N TRP A 224 -15.98 -14.02 -18.93
CA TRP A 224 -15.45 -15.29 -18.42
C TRP A 224 -15.39 -16.39 -19.48
N LYS A 225 -16.43 -16.51 -20.32
CA LYS A 225 -16.45 -17.47 -21.44
C LYS A 225 -15.29 -17.25 -22.42
N VAL A 226 -14.83 -16.02 -22.60
CA VAL A 226 -13.70 -15.67 -23.49
C VAL A 226 -12.36 -16.06 -22.84
N VAL A 227 -12.15 -15.70 -21.57
CA VAL A 227 -10.83 -15.79 -20.94
C VAL A 227 -10.51 -17.16 -20.34
N LYS A 228 -11.50 -17.88 -19.79
CA LYS A 228 -11.26 -19.03 -18.90
C LYS A 228 -10.37 -20.14 -19.48
N ASN A 229 -10.55 -20.46 -20.76
CA ASN A 229 -9.80 -21.54 -21.43
C ASN A 229 -8.36 -21.11 -21.80
N ARG A 230 -8.06 -19.81 -21.75
CA ARG A 230 -6.75 -19.24 -22.06
C ARG A 230 -5.91 -19.01 -20.81
N LEU A 231 -6.53 -19.00 -19.63
CA LEU A 231 -5.87 -18.75 -18.35
C LEU A 231 -4.73 -19.73 -18.03
N PRO A 232 -4.85 -21.06 -18.21
CA PRO A 232 -3.79 -21.98 -17.79
C PRO A 232 -2.42 -21.69 -18.42
N ALA A 233 -2.40 -21.35 -19.71
CA ALA A 233 -1.17 -20.98 -20.42
C ALA A 233 -0.61 -19.64 -19.92
N ALA A 234 -1.47 -18.64 -19.71
CA ALA A 234 -1.06 -17.33 -19.21
C ALA A 234 -0.53 -17.40 -17.77
N VAL A 235 -1.17 -18.22 -16.91
CA VAL A 235 -0.71 -18.51 -15.54
C VAL A 235 0.66 -19.17 -15.56
N ALA A 236 0.88 -20.18 -16.41
CA ALA A 236 2.17 -20.85 -16.53
C ALA A 236 3.29 -19.88 -16.96
N ALA A 237 3.00 -18.99 -17.92
CA ALA A 237 3.93 -17.95 -18.35
C ALA A 237 4.24 -16.94 -17.22
N ALA A 238 3.23 -16.50 -16.48
CA ALA A 238 3.40 -15.57 -15.34
C ALA A 238 4.27 -16.19 -14.23
N LYS A 239 4.06 -17.48 -13.93
CA LYS A 239 4.87 -18.23 -12.96
C LYS A 239 6.33 -18.32 -13.39
N ALA A 240 6.57 -18.60 -14.67
CA ALA A 240 7.92 -18.68 -15.23
C ALA A 240 8.64 -17.32 -15.15
N GLU A 241 7.97 -16.25 -15.56
CA GLU A 241 8.49 -14.87 -15.47
C GLU A 241 8.82 -14.48 -14.02
N THR A 242 7.93 -14.81 -13.07
CA THR A 242 8.16 -14.55 -11.64
C THR A 242 9.38 -15.31 -11.12
N THR A 243 9.56 -16.57 -11.54
CA THR A 243 10.72 -17.40 -11.15
C THR A 243 12.02 -16.83 -11.69
N GLU A 244 12.04 -16.38 -12.94
CA GLU A 244 13.20 -15.72 -13.54
C GLU A 244 13.55 -14.41 -12.81
N ALA A 245 12.55 -13.57 -12.52
CA ALA A 245 12.74 -12.31 -11.82
C ALA A 245 13.28 -12.51 -10.39
N GLU A 246 12.73 -13.45 -9.62
CA GLU A 246 13.22 -13.81 -8.28
C GLU A 246 14.65 -14.38 -8.34
N ALA A 247 14.95 -15.25 -9.31
CA ALA A 247 16.30 -15.78 -9.49
C ALA A 247 17.31 -14.66 -9.80
N GLN A 248 16.96 -13.73 -10.70
CA GLN A 248 17.78 -12.55 -10.99
C GLN A 248 17.98 -11.67 -9.75
N SER A 249 16.92 -11.43 -8.97
CA SER A 249 17.01 -10.67 -7.71
C SER A 249 17.98 -11.33 -6.72
N ARG A 250 17.83 -12.64 -6.49
CA ARG A 250 18.73 -13.41 -5.62
C ARG A 250 20.19 -13.35 -6.06
N GLN A 251 20.43 -13.37 -7.37
CA GLN A 251 21.77 -13.22 -7.93
C GLN A 251 22.35 -11.82 -7.66
N ILE A 252 21.57 -10.76 -7.88
CA ILE A 252 21.99 -9.36 -7.61
C ILE A 252 22.31 -9.15 -6.13
N LEU A 253 21.50 -9.74 -5.24
CA LEU A 253 21.65 -9.67 -3.79
C LEU A 253 22.62 -10.71 -3.22
N GLN A 254 23.16 -11.60 -4.06
CA GLN A 254 24.06 -12.69 -3.66
C GLN A 254 23.50 -13.55 -2.52
N CYS A 255 22.20 -13.85 -2.53
CA CYS A 255 21.52 -14.53 -1.40
C CYS A 255 22.07 -15.93 -1.10
N ASP A 256 22.66 -16.59 -2.10
CA ASP A 256 23.30 -17.91 -1.98
C ASP A 256 24.83 -17.81 -1.88
N GLY A 257 25.37 -16.60 -1.76
CA GLY A 257 26.79 -16.30 -1.66
C GLY A 257 27.35 -16.38 -0.24
N ARG A 258 28.66 -16.10 -0.10
CA ARG A 258 29.34 -16.10 1.22
C ARG A 258 28.96 -14.92 2.12
N GLN A 259 28.55 -13.81 1.52
CA GLN A 259 28.15 -12.57 2.18
C GLN A 259 26.83 -12.11 1.56
N PRO A 260 25.70 -12.76 1.90
CA PRO A 260 24.40 -12.36 1.35
C PRO A 260 24.05 -10.95 1.80
N ASP A 261 23.47 -10.17 0.89
CA ASP A 261 22.91 -8.86 1.20
C ASP A 261 21.82 -9.01 2.28
N PRO A 262 21.75 -8.17 3.34
CA PRO A 262 20.69 -8.24 4.35
C PRO A 262 19.28 -8.22 3.76
N ALA A 263 19.10 -7.61 2.59
CA ALA A 263 17.86 -7.61 1.81
C ALA A 263 17.31 -9.01 1.50
N CYS A 264 18.15 -10.05 1.47
CA CYS A 264 17.72 -11.43 1.28
C CYS A 264 16.81 -11.96 2.42
N SER A 265 16.82 -11.30 3.59
CA SER A 265 15.97 -11.66 4.72
C SER A 265 14.58 -11.02 4.68
N VAL A 266 14.37 -10.01 3.83
CA VAL A 266 13.07 -9.35 3.65
C VAL A 266 12.18 -10.25 2.81
N THR A 267 11.06 -10.67 3.40
CA THR A 267 10.06 -11.47 2.69
C THR A 267 9.25 -10.57 1.77
N MET A 268 9.16 -10.89 0.48
CA MET A 268 8.36 -10.15 -0.49
C MET A 268 7.26 -11.04 -1.07
N ARG A 269 6.08 -10.48 -1.26
CA ARG A 269 4.94 -11.07 -1.97
C ARG A 269 4.36 -10.08 -2.96
N TYR A 270 3.64 -10.60 -3.94
CA TYR A 270 3.17 -9.81 -5.07
C TYR A 270 1.64 -9.77 -5.13
N MET A 271 1.12 -8.68 -5.68
CA MET A 271 -0.30 -8.54 -5.99
C MET A 271 -0.44 -8.13 -7.46
N VAL A 272 -1.25 -8.87 -8.21
CA VAL A 272 -1.58 -8.49 -9.59
C VAL A 272 -2.56 -7.33 -9.54
N TYR A 273 -2.44 -6.36 -10.44
CA TYR A 273 -3.41 -5.28 -10.55
C TYR A 273 -4.09 -5.22 -11.92
N ALA A 274 -5.33 -4.75 -11.94
CA ALA A 274 -5.95 -4.25 -13.16
C ALA A 274 -5.81 -2.72 -13.26
N VAL A 275 -5.83 -2.19 -14.47
CA VAL A 275 -5.73 -0.74 -14.73
C VAL A 275 -7.13 -0.21 -15.02
N ARG A 276 -7.75 0.51 -14.07
CA ARG A 276 -9.18 0.91 -14.15
C ARG A 276 -9.53 1.86 -15.30
N ALA A 277 -8.52 2.50 -15.91
CA ALA A 277 -8.70 3.39 -17.05
C ALA A 277 -8.76 2.65 -18.41
N MET A 278 -8.62 1.31 -18.42
CA MET A 278 -8.65 0.49 -19.64
C MET A 278 -10.08 0.04 -19.99
N PRO A 279 -10.34 -0.41 -21.24
CA PRO A 279 -11.63 -0.99 -21.60
C PRO A 279 -12.05 -2.14 -20.66
N PRO A 280 -13.35 -2.29 -20.32
CA PRO A 280 -13.83 -3.28 -19.36
C PRO A 280 -13.37 -4.71 -19.65
N GLU A 281 -13.31 -5.10 -20.92
CA GLU A 281 -12.83 -6.43 -21.31
C GLU A 281 -11.35 -6.67 -20.98
N MET A 282 -10.52 -5.62 -21.02
CA MET A 282 -9.13 -5.71 -20.60
C MET A 282 -9.01 -5.74 -19.08
N VAL A 283 -9.78 -4.91 -18.38
CA VAL A 283 -9.82 -4.91 -16.91
C VAL A 283 -10.22 -6.29 -16.39
N PHE A 284 -11.29 -6.88 -16.92
CA PHE A 284 -11.72 -8.22 -16.54
C PHE A 284 -10.66 -9.27 -16.86
N ALA A 285 -10.00 -9.19 -18.01
CA ALA A 285 -8.95 -10.15 -18.38
C ALA A 285 -7.73 -10.07 -17.45
N GLN A 286 -7.31 -8.86 -17.07
CA GLN A 286 -6.25 -8.64 -16.09
C GLN A 286 -6.64 -9.24 -14.73
N LEU A 287 -7.85 -8.94 -14.24
CA LEU A 287 -8.35 -9.49 -12.99
C LEU A 287 -8.45 -11.02 -13.05
N ALA A 288 -9.04 -11.59 -14.10
CA ALA A 288 -9.22 -13.04 -14.22
C ALA A 288 -7.88 -13.79 -14.18
N LEU A 289 -6.85 -13.25 -14.82
CA LEU A 289 -5.49 -13.80 -14.74
C LEU A 289 -4.87 -13.56 -13.35
N GLY A 290 -5.08 -12.39 -12.74
CA GLY A 290 -4.61 -12.10 -11.38
C GLY A 290 -5.16 -13.07 -10.34
N PHE A 291 -6.47 -13.29 -10.35
CA PHE A 291 -7.11 -14.27 -9.47
C PHE A 291 -6.59 -15.70 -9.73
N ALA A 292 -6.51 -16.13 -10.98
CA ALA A 292 -5.99 -17.46 -11.31
C ALA A 292 -4.51 -17.65 -10.91
N LEU A 293 -3.70 -16.59 -11.01
CA LEU A 293 -2.30 -16.61 -10.60
C LEU A 293 -2.16 -16.66 -9.07
N ALA A 294 -2.84 -15.78 -8.35
CA ALA A 294 -2.81 -15.75 -6.88
C ALA A 294 -3.34 -17.03 -6.25
N HIS A 295 -4.35 -17.67 -6.86
CA HIS A 295 -4.85 -18.97 -6.42
C HIS A 295 -3.81 -20.10 -6.58
N SER A 296 -2.91 -19.99 -7.56
CA SER A 296 -2.07 -21.11 -8.00
C SER A 296 -0.58 -20.94 -7.72
N ASP A 297 -0.14 -19.76 -7.28
CA ASP A 297 1.25 -19.46 -6.91
C ASP A 297 1.30 -18.69 -5.58
N PRO A 298 1.82 -19.27 -4.48
CA PRO A 298 1.80 -18.65 -3.16
C PRO A 298 2.69 -17.40 -3.04
N ARG A 299 3.47 -17.06 -4.08
CA ARG A 299 4.20 -15.78 -4.16
C ARG A 299 3.24 -14.62 -4.45
N TRP A 300 2.11 -14.89 -5.10
CA TRP A 300 1.07 -13.95 -5.47
C TRP A 300 -0.07 -14.05 -4.46
N VAL A 301 -0.23 -13.05 -3.62
CA VAL A 301 -1.09 -13.15 -2.41
C VAL A 301 -2.42 -12.43 -2.54
N GLY A 302 -2.61 -11.67 -3.60
CA GLY A 302 -3.87 -10.96 -3.83
C GLY A 302 -3.94 -10.24 -5.15
N VAL A 303 -5.03 -9.51 -5.33
CA VAL A 303 -5.32 -8.67 -6.48
C VAL A 303 -5.69 -7.25 -6.06
N ASN A 304 -5.38 -6.29 -6.91
CA ASN A 304 -5.70 -4.87 -6.74
C ASN A 304 -6.20 -4.25 -8.07
N ILE A 305 -6.53 -2.96 -8.03
CA ILE A 305 -6.93 -2.14 -9.18
C ILE A 305 -6.39 -0.72 -8.99
N VAL A 306 -5.60 -0.25 -9.95
CA VAL A 306 -4.77 0.97 -9.87
C VAL A 306 -5.11 1.95 -11.00
N ALA A 307 -4.36 3.05 -11.09
CA ALA A 307 -4.57 4.23 -11.94
C ALA A 307 -5.61 5.21 -11.35
N PRO A 308 -5.65 6.49 -11.81
CA PRO A 308 -6.43 7.54 -11.17
C PRO A 308 -7.88 7.13 -10.92
N GLU A 309 -8.33 7.23 -9.68
CA GLU A 309 -9.69 6.87 -9.30
C GLU A 309 -10.74 7.87 -9.83
N ASP A 310 -10.36 9.14 -9.98
CA ASP A 310 -11.17 10.25 -10.49
C ASP A 310 -11.30 10.29 -12.02
N GLY A 311 -10.55 9.46 -12.75
CA GLY A 311 -10.58 9.40 -14.20
C GLY A 311 -11.98 9.10 -14.76
N ALA A 312 -12.32 9.68 -15.92
CA ALA A 312 -13.68 9.55 -16.49
C ALA A 312 -14.14 8.10 -16.67
N VAL A 313 -13.27 7.21 -17.16
CA VAL A 313 -13.56 5.76 -17.28
C VAL A 313 -13.66 5.12 -15.90
N SER A 314 -12.72 5.43 -15.01
CA SER A 314 -12.67 4.93 -13.63
C SER A 314 -13.98 5.17 -12.88
N MET A 315 -14.49 6.40 -12.94
CA MET A 315 -15.73 6.82 -12.31
C MET A 315 -16.97 6.21 -12.98
N GLN A 316 -16.98 6.14 -14.31
CA GLN A 316 -18.10 5.57 -15.07
C GLN A 316 -18.27 4.06 -14.82
N ASP A 317 -17.16 3.33 -14.80
CA ASP A 317 -17.14 1.87 -14.78
C ASP A 317 -16.93 1.29 -13.36
N TYR A 318 -16.90 2.12 -12.31
CA TYR A 318 -16.62 1.66 -10.94
C TYR A 318 -17.56 0.54 -10.48
N ASP A 319 -18.87 0.69 -10.72
CA ASP A 319 -19.86 -0.35 -10.42
C ASP A 319 -19.58 -1.67 -11.13
N LEU A 320 -19.10 -1.58 -12.37
CA LEU A 320 -18.76 -2.73 -13.18
C LEU A 320 -17.48 -3.41 -12.66
N HIS A 321 -16.47 -2.62 -12.29
CA HIS A 321 -15.25 -3.12 -11.66
C HIS A 321 -15.56 -3.90 -10.38
N MET A 322 -16.42 -3.38 -9.50
CA MET A 322 -16.82 -4.07 -8.27
C MET A 322 -17.56 -5.38 -8.56
N GLN A 323 -18.37 -5.43 -9.62
CA GLN A 323 -19.01 -6.67 -10.08
C GLN A 323 -17.99 -7.69 -10.61
N PHE A 324 -16.92 -7.26 -11.29
CA PHE A 324 -15.84 -8.15 -11.73
C PHE A 324 -15.14 -8.80 -10.54
N PHE A 325 -14.77 -8.03 -9.52
CA PHE A 325 -14.20 -8.57 -8.29
C PHE A 325 -15.14 -9.56 -7.61
N ARG A 326 -16.42 -9.20 -7.43
CA ARG A 326 -17.44 -10.08 -6.83
C ARG A 326 -17.56 -11.40 -7.57
N PHE A 327 -17.63 -11.35 -8.90
CA PHE A 327 -17.72 -12.54 -9.75
C PHE A 327 -16.48 -13.43 -9.62
N LEU A 328 -15.29 -12.86 -9.70
CA LEU A 328 -14.04 -13.62 -9.63
C LEU A 328 -13.78 -14.18 -8.23
N ARG A 329 -14.16 -13.48 -7.16
CA ARG A 329 -14.10 -13.98 -5.77
C ARG A 329 -14.97 -15.21 -5.55
N GLN A 330 -16.11 -15.34 -6.25
CA GLN A 330 -16.93 -16.55 -6.19
C GLN A 330 -16.24 -17.76 -6.84
N LEU A 331 -15.40 -17.52 -7.84
CA LEU A 331 -14.61 -18.57 -8.51
C LEU A 331 -13.33 -18.92 -7.75
N TYR A 332 -12.75 -17.95 -7.04
CA TYR A 332 -11.48 -18.05 -6.31
C TYR A 332 -11.63 -17.47 -4.88
N PRO A 333 -12.33 -18.18 -3.97
CA PRO A 333 -12.69 -17.65 -2.66
C PRO A 333 -11.51 -17.46 -1.70
N ASP A 334 -10.36 -18.06 -1.99
CA ASP A 334 -9.12 -17.98 -1.24
C ASP A 334 -8.24 -16.76 -1.62
N VAL A 335 -8.46 -16.17 -2.81
CA VAL A 335 -7.65 -15.05 -3.31
C VAL A 335 -8.07 -13.76 -2.63
N LYS A 336 -7.10 -13.07 -2.03
CA LYS A 336 -7.32 -11.81 -1.32
C LYS A 336 -7.48 -10.61 -2.24
N ILE A 337 -8.28 -9.64 -1.79
CA ILE A 337 -8.60 -8.42 -2.53
C ILE A 337 -8.19 -7.22 -1.68
N THR A 338 -7.32 -6.36 -2.20
CA THR A 338 -7.13 -5.00 -1.68
C THR A 338 -7.49 -4.03 -2.81
N LEU A 339 -8.16 -2.92 -2.51
CA LEU A 339 -8.63 -1.98 -3.54
C LEU A 339 -8.21 -0.56 -3.17
N HIS A 340 -7.60 0.16 -4.11
CA HIS A 340 -7.63 1.63 -4.05
C HIS A 340 -9.10 2.05 -4.13
N ALA A 341 -9.61 2.61 -3.04
CA ALA A 341 -10.99 3.05 -2.95
C ALA A 341 -11.10 4.24 -2.02
N GLY A 342 -11.81 5.26 -2.49
CA GLY A 342 -11.94 6.52 -1.77
C GLY A 342 -10.66 7.34 -1.76
N GLU A 343 -9.75 7.13 -2.71
CA GLU A 343 -8.63 8.02 -3.01
C GLU A 343 -9.14 9.24 -3.80
N LEU A 344 -10.14 9.90 -3.22
CA LEU A 344 -10.89 10.97 -3.85
C LEU A 344 -11.02 12.14 -2.87
N ALA A 345 -11.19 13.33 -3.42
CA ALA A 345 -11.42 14.55 -2.66
C ALA A 345 -12.36 15.49 -3.42
N LEU A 346 -13.03 16.39 -2.69
CA LEU A 346 -13.96 17.39 -3.26
C LEU A 346 -13.38 18.21 -4.43
N PRO A 347 -12.09 18.60 -4.46
CA PRO A 347 -11.53 19.31 -5.61
C PRO A 347 -11.39 18.47 -6.88
N LEU A 348 -11.29 17.14 -6.77
CA LEU A 348 -11.07 16.24 -7.90
C LEU A 348 -12.37 15.79 -8.57
N VAL A 349 -13.40 15.48 -7.77
CA VAL A 349 -14.66 14.94 -8.28
C VAL A 349 -15.88 15.69 -7.72
N PRO A 350 -17.01 15.75 -8.46
CA PRO A 350 -18.28 16.23 -7.93
C PRO A 350 -18.69 15.45 -6.68
N THR A 351 -19.49 16.06 -5.80
CA THR A 351 -19.98 15.43 -4.55
C THR A 351 -20.75 14.12 -4.76
N ALA A 352 -21.23 13.83 -5.97
CA ALA A 352 -21.84 12.56 -6.30
C ALA A 352 -20.82 11.41 -6.38
N GLY A 353 -19.58 11.69 -6.78
CA GLY A 353 -18.50 10.71 -6.93
C GLY A 353 -17.87 10.24 -5.62
N LEU A 354 -18.06 10.98 -4.51
CA LEU A 354 -17.47 10.66 -3.19
C LEU A 354 -18.34 9.74 -2.31
N ARG A 355 -19.40 9.16 -2.87
CA ARG A 355 -20.54 8.67 -2.08
C ARG A 355 -20.53 7.19 -1.77
N ASP A 356 -19.78 6.39 -2.51
CA ASP A 356 -19.94 4.94 -2.43
C ASP A 356 -18.74 4.08 -2.87
N HIS A 357 -17.56 4.65 -3.12
CA HIS A 357 -16.42 3.87 -3.58
C HIS A 357 -15.91 2.92 -2.48
N ILE A 358 -15.60 3.43 -1.29
CA ILE A 358 -15.24 2.60 -0.13
C ILE A 358 -16.38 1.65 0.21
N ARG A 359 -17.64 2.14 0.19
CA ARG A 359 -18.81 1.29 0.45
C ARG A 359 -18.87 0.10 -0.52
N LYS A 360 -18.77 0.32 -1.82
CA LYS A 360 -18.88 -0.76 -2.81
C LYS A 360 -17.66 -1.67 -2.79
N ALA A 361 -16.47 -1.14 -2.54
CA ALA A 361 -15.26 -1.95 -2.31
C ALA A 361 -15.49 -2.95 -1.16
N VAL A 362 -16.01 -2.49 -0.03
CA VAL A 362 -16.29 -3.34 1.15
C VAL A 362 -17.47 -4.29 0.89
N PHE A 363 -18.63 -3.77 0.49
CA PHE A 363 -19.88 -4.55 0.49
C PHE A 363 -20.20 -5.29 -0.81
N VAL A 364 -19.66 -4.84 -1.96
CA VAL A 364 -19.92 -5.46 -3.27
C VAL A 364 -18.75 -6.34 -3.69
N ALA A 365 -17.54 -5.78 -3.72
CA ALA A 365 -16.34 -6.53 -4.11
C ALA A 365 -15.84 -7.47 -3.01
N GLY A 366 -16.13 -7.15 -1.74
CA GLY A 366 -15.67 -7.94 -0.60
C GLY A 366 -14.18 -7.75 -0.32
N ALA A 367 -13.71 -6.51 -0.38
CA ALA A 367 -12.32 -6.17 -0.13
C ALA A 367 -11.85 -6.66 1.24
N ASP A 368 -10.69 -7.31 1.26
CA ASP A 368 -9.99 -7.71 2.48
C ASP A 368 -9.16 -6.54 3.06
N ARG A 369 -8.79 -5.52 2.26
CA ARG A 369 -8.19 -4.23 2.69
C ARG A 369 -8.60 -3.07 1.76
N ILE A 370 -8.53 -1.82 2.26
CA ILE A 370 -8.78 -0.61 1.48
C ILE A 370 -7.50 0.25 1.41
N GLY A 371 -7.08 0.59 0.20
CA GLY A 371 -6.00 1.53 -0.06
C GLY A 371 -6.48 2.98 0.03
N HIS A 372 -5.72 3.83 0.72
CA HIS A 372 -5.98 5.25 0.99
C HIS A 372 -7.21 5.52 1.87
N GLY A 373 -8.42 5.25 1.36
CA GLY A 373 -9.68 5.44 2.11
C GLY A 373 -9.92 6.88 2.58
N ILE A 374 -9.63 7.87 1.74
CA ILE A 374 -9.64 9.29 2.11
C ILE A 374 -11.04 9.89 2.24
N ASP A 375 -11.95 9.56 1.34
CA ASP A 375 -13.27 10.20 1.26
C ASP A 375 -14.33 9.60 2.21
N ILE A 376 -13.95 8.75 3.18
CA ILE A 376 -14.89 8.08 4.10
C ILE A 376 -15.86 9.01 4.82
N GLY A 377 -15.48 10.27 5.06
CA GLY A 377 -16.37 11.27 5.64
C GLY A 377 -17.50 11.75 4.72
N SER A 378 -17.38 11.51 3.41
CA SER A 378 -18.31 11.90 2.34
C SER A 378 -19.18 10.74 1.84
N GLU A 379 -18.82 9.51 2.20
CA GLU A 379 -19.53 8.28 1.87
C GLU A 379 -20.98 8.28 2.38
N MET A 380 -21.84 7.50 1.73
CA MET A 380 -23.19 7.22 2.22
C MET A 380 -23.14 6.22 3.38
N ASN A 381 -23.75 6.60 4.51
CA ASN A 381 -23.75 5.82 5.75
C ASN A 381 -22.33 5.49 6.27
N PRO A 382 -21.47 6.51 6.47
CA PRO A 382 -20.06 6.29 6.79
C PRO A 382 -19.86 5.57 8.13
N VAL A 383 -20.74 5.80 9.10
CA VAL A 383 -20.76 5.10 10.39
C VAL A 383 -21.04 3.60 10.23
N GLU A 384 -21.94 3.21 9.32
CA GLU A 384 -22.22 1.79 9.01
C GLU A 384 -21.00 1.12 8.39
N ILE A 385 -20.33 1.81 7.46
CA ILE A 385 -19.10 1.33 6.81
C ILE A 385 -18.00 1.12 7.87
N LEU A 386 -17.76 2.13 8.72
CA LEU A 386 -16.75 2.07 9.78
C LEU A 386 -17.02 0.94 10.79
N HIS A 387 -18.26 0.77 11.24
CA HIS A 387 -18.60 -0.35 12.12
C HIS A 387 -18.40 -1.70 11.44
N HIS A 388 -18.78 -1.84 10.17
CA HIS A 388 -18.54 -3.07 9.43
C HIS A 388 -17.05 -3.41 9.31
N MET A 389 -16.23 -2.43 8.93
CA MET A 389 -14.78 -2.58 8.78
C MET A 389 -14.08 -2.89 10.12
N ALA A 390 -14.66 -2.49 11.26
CA ALA A 390 -14.14 -2.83 12.59
C ALA A 390 -14.58 -4.22 13.06
N GLU A 391 -15.86 -4.57 12.90
CA GLU A 391 -16.41 -5.87 13.32
C GLU A 391 -15.91 -7.04 12.46
N ARG A 392 -15.72 -6.77 11.16
CA ARG A 392 -15.08 -7.66 10.20
C ARG A 392 -13.86 -6.91 9.68
N PRO A 393 -12.70 -7.08 10.32
CA PRO A 393 -11.51 -6.28 10.04
C PRO A 393 -11.23 -6.13 8.55
N VAL A 394 -11.49 -4.94 8.02
CA VAL A 394 -11.03 -4.46 6.70
C VAL A 394 -10.14 -3.26 7.00
N PRO A 395 -8.83 -3.47 7.13
CA PRO A 395 -7.90 -2.41 7.46
C PRO A 395 -7.75 -1.41 6.32
N VAL A 396 -7.36 -0.19 6.68
CA VAL A 396 -7.02 0.88 5.74
C VAL A 396 -5.51 1.04 5.63
N GLU A 397 -5.00 1.02 4.41
CA GLU A 397 -3.60 1.27 4.07
C GLU A 397 -3.41 2.80 3.92
N ILE A 398 -2.65 3.40 4.82
CA ILE A 398 -2.52 4.85 5.01
C ILE A 398 -1.22 5.33 4.36
N ASN A 399 -1.36 6.17 3.33
CA ASN A 399 -0.26 6.64 2.47
C ASN A 399 -0.11 8.17 2.58
N LEU A 400 0.38 8.66 3.72
CA LEU A 400 0.33 10.08 4.11
C LEU A 400 1.01 10.98 3.05
N SER A 401 2.18 10.59 2.54
CA SER A 401 2.93 11.40 1.54
C SER A 401 2.32 11.40 0.16
N SER A 402 1.78 10.26 -0.26
CA SER A 402 0.98 10.20 -1.46
C SER A 402 -0.24 11.12 -1.36
N ASN A 403 -1.02 11.01 -0.28
CA ASN A 403 -2.25 11.79 -0.11
C ASN A 403 -2.01 13.31 0.01
N ASP A 404 -0.89 13.76 0.60
CA ASP A 404 -0.53 15.19 0.57
C ASP A 404 -0.15 15.62 -0.86
N ALA A 405 0.67 14.84 -1.56
CA ALA A 405 1.16 15.17 -2.89
C ALA A 405 0.04 15.25 -3.94
N ILE A 406 -0.90 14.30 -3.92
CA ILE A 406 -1.90 14.16 -4.98
C ILE A 406 -3.27 14.71 -4.59
N LEU A 407 -3.64 14.70 -3.30
CA LEU A 407 -4.95 15.20 -2.85
C LEU A 407 -4.86 16.52 -2.05
N ASN A 408 -3.65 16.95 -1.68
CA ASN A 408 -3.42 18.07 -0.75
C ASN A 408 -4.12 17.84 0.62
N ILE A 409 -4.18 16.57 1.06
CA ILE A 409 -4.77 16.17 2.34
C ILE A 409 -3.65 15.73 3.29
N LYS A 410 -3.51 16.48 4.40
CA LYS A 410 -2.48 16.26 5.43
C LYS A 410 -2.97 16.67 6.83
N GLY A 411 -2.22 16.28 7.86
CA GLY A 411 -2.58 16.58 9.25
C GLY A 411 -4.01 16.14 9.59
N ASN A 412 -4.76 17.03 10.26
CA ASN A 412 -6.12 16.76 10.73
C ASN A 412 -7.18 16.62 9.61
N GLN A 413 -6.84 16.91 8.35
CA GLN A 413 -7.75 16.65 7.23
C GLN A 413 -7.78 15.16 6.86
N HIS A 414 -6.73 14.40 7.21
CA HIS A 414 -6.64 12.98 6.92
C HIS A 414 -7.58 12.17 7.83
N PRO A 415 -8.35 11.19 7.32
CA PRO A 415 -9.29 10.40 8.14
C PRO A 415 -8.62 9.36 9.05
N PHE A 416 -7.31 9.42 9.25
CA PHE A 416 -6.55 8.41 10.01
C PHE A 416 -7.08 8.28 11.45
N ALA A 417 -7.24 9.41 12.14
CA ALA A 417 -7.78 9.42 13.49
C ALA A 417 -9.23 8.92 13.55
N LEU A 418 -10.04 9.20 12.52
CA LEU A 418 -11.43 8.76 12.44
C LEU A 418 -11.52 7.24 12.38
N TYR A 419 -10.75 6.57 11.52
CA TYR A 419 -10.71 5.11 11.45
C TYR A 419 -10.37 4.48 12.81
N ARG A 420 -9.33 5.01 13.46
CA ARG A 420 -8.89 4.52 14.77
C ARG A 420 -9.96 4.73 15.86
N GLN A 421 -10.66 5.86 15.85
CA GLN A 421 -11.75 6.13 16.80
C GLN A 421 -12.89 5.09 16.71
N TYR A 422 -13.13 4.55 15.51
CA TYR A 422 -14.14 3.51 15.28
C TYR A 422 -13.58 2.08 15.41
N ASN A 423 -12.32 1.93 15.85
CA ASN A 423 -11.60 0.66 15.94
C ASN A 423 -11.40 -0.04 14.58
N VAL A 424 -11.46 0.69 13.47
CA VAL A 424 -11.03 0.19 12.17
C VAL A 424 -9.50 0.06 12.21
N PRO A 425 -8.92 -1.11 11.87
CA PRO A 425 -7.48 -1.24 11.86
C PRO A 425 -6.86 -0.43 10.73
N VAL A 426 -5.64 0.05 10.94
CA VAL A 426 -4.92 0.86 9.95
C VAL A 426 -3.46 0.43 9.90
N VAL A 427 -2.85 0.54 8.74
CA VAL A 427 -1.43 0.27 8.50
C VAL A 427 -0.81 1.45 7.78
N ILE A 428 0.45 1.78 8.04
CA ILE A 428 1.18 2.84 7.33
C ILE A 428 1.95 2.20 6.16
N SER A 429 1.94 2.82 4.99
CA SER A 429 2.56 2.27 3.77
C SER A 429 3.12 3.39 2.88
N THR A 430 3.98 3.05 1.92
CA THR A 430 4.75 4.06 1.14
C THR A 430 4.11 4.47 -0.18
N ASP A 431 3.26 3.63 -0.76
CA ASP A 431 2.70 3.80 -2.09
C ASP A 431 3.77 3.75 -3.21
N ASP A 432 4.20 4.89 -3.73
CA ASP A 432 5.22 5.03 -4.77
C ASP A 432 6.46 5.78 -4.25
N ALA A 433 7.19 5.16 -3.31
CA ALA A 433 8.31 5.77 -2.58
C ALA A 433 9.34 6.51 -3.47
N GLY A 434 9.69 5.94 -4.62
CA GLY A 434 10.66 6.51 -5.57
C GLY A 434 10.11 7.74 -6.31
N VAL A 435 8.85 7.70 -6.75
CA VAL A 435 8.17 8.85 -7.35
C VAL A 435 7.97 9.94 -6.30
N SER A 436 7.50 9.60 -5.10
CA SER A 436 7.26 10.56 -4.01
C SER A 436 8.53 11.10 -3.35
N ARG A 437 9.72 10.55 -3.65
CA ARG A 437 11.00 10.88 -2.99
C ARG A 437 10.95 10.68 -1.48
N ASN A 438 10.43 9.53 -1.09
CA ASN A 438 10.05 9.22 0.27
C ASN A 438 10.47 7.81 0.69
N ASP A 439 10.36 7.49 1.99
CA ASP A 439 10.60 6.16 2.54
C ASP A 439 9.63 5.85 3.69
N LEU A 440 9.52 4.57 4.09
CA LEU A 440 8.58 4.19 5.17
C LEU A 440 8.96 4.83 6.52
N THR A 441 10.24 5.14 6.73
CA THR A 441 10.68 5.91 7.89
C THR A 441 9.98 7.27 7.95
N THR A 442 9.93 7.98 6.83
CA THR A 442 9.30 9.29 6.73
C THR A 442 7.79 9.18 6.95
N GLU A 443 7.11 8.15 6.44
CA GLU A 443 5.70 7.92 6.73
C GLU A 443 5.42 7.74 8.22
N TYR A 444 6.28 6.98 8.92
CA TYR A 444 6.19 6.83 10.38
C TYR A 444 6.49 8.15 11.12
N MET A 445 7.45 8.95 10.64
CA MET A 445 7.71 10.28 11.21
C MET A 445 6.50 11.20 11.06
N ARG A 446 5.88 11.22 9.87
CA ARG A 446 4.64 11.98 9.62
C ARG A 446 3.48 11.50 10.48
N ALA A 447 3.36 10.19 10.70
CA ALA A 447 2.35 9.67 11.64
C ALA A 447 2.58 10.20 13.08
N ILE A 448 3.83 10.32 13.52
CA ILE A 448 4.16 10.87 14.86
C ILE A 448 3.86 12.37 14.92
N GLU A 449 4.29 13.13 13.92
CA GLU A 449 4.20 14.60 13.93
C GLU A 449 2.80 15.12 13.60
N GLU A 450 2.18 14.59 12.55
CA GLU A 450 0.92 15.09 11.99
C GLU A 450 -0.30 14.38 12.55
N GLN A 451 -0.17 13.10 12.89
CA GLN A 451 -1.27 12.27 13.42
C GLN A 451 -1.14 11.99 14.92
N HIS A 452 -0.11 12.56 15.56
CA HIS A 452 0.17 12.46 17.00
C HIS A 452 0.22 11.02 17.52
N VAL A 453 0.74 10.10 16.70
CA VAL A 453 0.90 8.68 17.03
C VAL A 453 1.93 8.53 18.16
N SER A 454 1.54 7.83 19.23
CA SER A 454 2.40 7.52 20.37
C SER A 454 3.33 6.32 20.10
N TYR A 455 4.35 6.08 20.94
CA TYR A 455 5.22 4.90 20.76
C TYR A 455 4.48 3.56 20.79
N SER A 456 3.50 3.42 21.69
CA SER A 456 2.66 2.22 21.75
C SER A 456 1.83 2.05 20.47
N ASP A 457 1.37 3.17 19.89
CA ASP A 457 0.66 3.14 18.61
C ASP A 457 1.61 2.74 17.47
N LEU A 458 2.86 3.20 17.45
CA LEU A 458 3.85 2.77 16.45
C LEU A 458 4.07 1.27 16.50
N LYS A 459 4.22 0.68 17.70
CA LYS A 459 4.30 -0.78 17.87
C LYS A 459 3.03 -1.46 17.37
N LYS A 460 1.86 -0.88 17.62
CA LYS A 460 0.59 -1.42 17.12
C LYS A 460 0.51 -1.37 15.58
N LEU A 461 0.81 -0.24 14.96
CA LEU A 461 0.82 -0.08 13.49
C LEU A 461 1.79 -1.08 12.82
N SER A 462 2.98 -1.23 13.41
CA SER A 462 3.98 -2.20 12.96
C SER A 462 3.51 -3.64 13.12
N ARG A 463 2.84 -4.00 14.23
CA ARG A 463 2.22 -5.34 14.38
C ARG A 463 1.06 -5.58 13.42
N ASP A 464 0.18 -4.58 13.27
CA ASP A 464 -0.98 -4.62 12.39
C ASP A 464 -0.54 -4.86 10.93
N SER A 465 0.58 -4.28 10.50
CA SER A 465 1.14 -4.52 9.17
C SER A 465 1.47 -6.00 8.88
N LEU A 466 1.73 -6.83 9.89
CA LEU A 466 1.93 -8.27 9.71
C LEU A 466 0.65 -9.08 9.98
N GLU A 467 -0.22 -8.59 10.87
CA GLU A 467 -1.52 -9.21 11.11
C GLU A 467 -2.41 -9.18 9.87
N TYR A 468 -2.44 -8.03 9.19
CA TYR A 468 -3.28 -7.79 8.03
C TYR A 468 -2.58 -8.04 6.68
N ALA A 469 -1.30 -8.43 6.72
CA ALA A 469 -0.64 -9.01 5.58
C ALA A 469 -1.39 -10.26 5.08
N PHE A 470 -1.40 -10.48 3.78
CA PHE A 470 -1.87 -11.69 3.12
C PHE A 470 -0.85 -12.84 3.18
N LEU A 471 0.06 -12.78 4.17
CA LEU A 471 0.94 -13.89 4.56
C LEU A 471 0.12 -15.16 4.87
N SER A 472 0.63 -16.30 4.44
CA SER A 472 0.03 -17.60 4.72
C SER A 472 0.14 -18.01 6.19
N GLY A 473 -0.84 -18.80 6.63
CA GLY A 473 -0.89 -19.38 7.96
C GLY A 473 -1.57 -18.49 9.00
N GLU A 474 -1.62 -18.99 10.22
CA GLU A 474 -2.27 -18.35 11.35
C GLU A 474 -1.42 -17.23 11.96
N SER A 475 -2.09 -16.30 12.64
CA SER A 475 -1.47 -15.28 13.48
C SER A 475 -0.81 -15.89 14.73
N LEU A 476 0.25 -15.24 15.21
CA LEU A 476 0.85 -15.45 16.52
C LEU A 476 -0.09 -15.04 17.66
N TRP A 477 -0.99 -14.09 17.40
CA TRP A 477 -1.90 -13.50 18.37
C TRP A 477 -3.19 -14.31 18.50
N GLN A 478 -3.79 -14.33 19.68
CA GLN A 478 -5.09 -15.00 19.91
C GLN A 478 -6.27 -14.17 19.40
N LYS A 479 -6.20 -12.85 19.59
CA LYS A 479 -7.28 -11.92 19.24
C LYS A 479 -6.72 -10.61 18.71
N ASN A 480 -6.22 -9.75 19.60
CA ASN A 480 -5.63 -8.47 19.23
C ASN A 480 -4.11 -8.56 19.25
N THR A 481 -3.47 -7.88 18.30
CA THR A 481 -2.01 -7.80 18.20
C THR A 481 -1.39 -7.22 19.46
N GLY A 482 -0.32 -7.83 19.97
CA GLY A 482 0.42 -7.33 21.13
C GLY A 482 -0.20 -7.64 22.50
N GLU A 483 -1.42 -8.20 22.56
CA GLU A 483 -2.08 -8.51 23.83
C GLU A 483 -1.75 -9.92 24.35
N SER A 484 -2.11 -10.95 23.58
CA SER A 484 -1.93 -12.35 24.00
C SER A 484 -1.46 -13.23 22.86
N VAL A 485 -0.32 -13.89 23.06
CA VAL A 485 0.21 -14.88 22.13
C VAL A 485 -0.59 -16.18 22.23
N LYS A 486 -0.67 -16.93 21.13
CA LYS A 486 -1.34 -18.25 21.12
C LYS A 486 -0.76 -19.17 22.20
N PRO A 487 -1.59 -20.02 22.84
CA PRO A 487 -1.14 -20.86 23.95
C PRO A 487 0.06 -21.75 23.64
N VAL A 488 0.21 -22.18 22.37
CA VAL A 488 1.33 -23.00 21.90
C VAL A 488 2.70 -22.31 22.03
N CYS A 489 2.73 -20.98 22.10
CA CYS A 489 3.93 -20.17 22.22
C CYS A 489 3.98 -19.35 23.53
N ASN A 490 3.01 -19.54 24.43
CA ASN A 490 2.92 -18.77 25.66
C ASN A 490 4.09 -19.05 26.61
N GLY A 491 4.61 -18.00 27.26
CA GLY A 491 5.68 -18.09 28.25
C GLY A 491 7.10 -18.24 27.68
N ILE A 492 7.27 -18.32 26.36
CA ILE A 492 8.59 -18.36 25.72
C ILE A 492 9.02 -16.92 25.39
N ALA A 493 10.22 -16.52 25.83
CA ALA A 493 10.76 -15.21 25.51
C ALA A 493 11.04 -15.06 24.00
N PHE A 494 10.63 -13.95 23.39
CA PHE A 494 10.83 -13.72 21.95
C PHE A 494 12.29 -13.67 21.51
N THR A 495 13.20 -13.29 22.41
CA THR A 495 14.66 -13.30 22.17
C THR A 495 15.28 -14.68 22.27
N ALA A 496 14.55 -15.68 22.81
CA ALA A 496 15.01 -17.07 22.83
C ALA A 496 14.70 -17.78 21.52
N MET A 497 15.50 -18.79 21.18
CA MET A 497 15.17 -19.71 20.09
C MET A 497 13.89 -20.47 20.43
N PRO A 498 12.84 -20.44 19.58
CA PRO A 498 11.64 -21.23 19.77
C PRO A 498 11.96 -22.72 19.85
N GLN A 499 11.28 -23.46 20.74
CA GLN A 499 11.46 -24.91 20.90
C GLN A 499 10.11 -25.62 20.97
N GLY A 500 10.13 -26.94 20.71
CA GLY A 500 8.95 -27.80 20.81
C GLY A 500 7.77 -27.33 19.95
N LYS A 501 6.56 -27.41 20.53
CA LYS A 501 5.30 -27.11 19.81
C LYS A 501 5.24 -25.68 19.23
N CYS A 502 5.88 -24.71 19.89
CA CYS A 502 5.93 -23.35 19.34
C CYS A 502 6.79 -23.30 18.08
N ALA A 503 7.96 -23.96 18.08
CA ALA A 503 8.81 -24.03 16.88
C ALA A 503 8.06 -24.69 15.71
N ASP A 504 7.38 -25.81 15.96
CA ASP A 504 6.57 -26.51 14.96
C ASP A 504 5.42 -25.64 14.42
N PHE A 505 4.81 -24.83 15.29
CA PHE A 505 3.77 -23.87 14.91
C PHE A 505 4.35 -22.77 14.01
N LEU A 506 5.46 -22.15 14.39
CA LEU A 506 6.07 -21.06 13.61
C LEU A 506 6.57 -21.53 12.24
N VAL A 507 7.13 -22.74 12.13
CA VAL A 507 7.59 -23.30 10.84
C VAL A 507 6.45 -23.49 9.83
N LYS A 508 5.21 -23.70 10.30
CA LYS A 508 4.04 -23.93 9.44
C LYS A 508 3.26 -22.65 9.12
N ASN A 509 3.57 -21.54 9.79
CA ASN A 509 2.78 -20.32 9.74
C ASN A 509 3.70 -19.11 9.52
N ASP A 510 3.92 -18.77 8.25
CA ASP A 510 4.79 -17.66 7.83
C ASP A 510 4.40 -16.34 8.53
N LYS A 511 3.10 -16.09 8.69
CA LYS A 511 2.59 -14.93 9.43
C LYS A 511 3.09 -14.91 10.89
N ALA A 512 2.82 -15.97 11.64
CA ALA A 512 3.27 -16.06 13.03
C ALA A 512 4.81 -16.01 13.15
N ALA A 513 5.55 -16.59 12.21
CA ALA A 513 7.01 -16.56 12.20
C ALA A 513 7.56 -15.14 12.04
N LEU A 514 6.99 -14.33 11.14
CA LEU A 514 7.39 -12.93 10.98
C LEU A 514 6.96 -12.07 12.18
N GLN A 515 5.77 -12.30 12.74
CA GLN A 515 5.32 -11.63 13.96
C GLN A 515 6.23 -11.94 15.16
N TRP A 516 6.70 -13.19 15.31
CA TRP A 516 7.68 -13.56 16.33
C TRP A 516 9.00 -12.79 16.17
N LYS A 517 9.51 -12.72 14.93
CA LYS A 517 10.73 -11.97 14.61
C LYS A 517 10.58 -10.48 14.92
N LEU A 518 9.39 -9.91 14.67
CA LEU A 518 9.09 -8.51 14.96
C LEU A 518 9.15 -8.22 16.46
N GLU A 519 8.54 -9.05 17.30
CA GLU A 519 8.60 -8.87 18.76
C GLU A 519 10.03 -8.96 19.28
N ALA A 520 10.84 -9.89 18.75
CA ALA A 520 12.26 -9.96 19.09
C ALA A 520 13.03 -8.71 18.63
N ALA A 521 12.63 -8.10 17.51
CA ALA A 521 13.24 -6.87 17.01
C ALA A 521 12.90 -5.65 17.87
N PHE A 522 11.65 -5.52 18.38
CA PHE A 522 11.30 -4.46 19.32
C PHE A 522 12.15 -4.50 20.58
N ILE A 523 12.34 -5.68 21.16
CA ILE A 523 13.15 -5.83 22.39
C ILE A 523 14.58 -5.35 22.14
N ARG A 524 15.20 -5.76 21.02
CA ARG A 524 16.56 -5.32 20.66
C ARG A 524 16.63 -3.81 20.42
N TYR A 525 15.66 -3.25 19.72
CA TYR A 525 15.57 -1.81 19.47
C TYR A 525 15.48 -1.01 20.78
N GLU A 526 14.56 -1.38 21.67
CA GLU A 526 14.37 -0.71 22.96
C GLU A 526 15.61 -0.81 23.86
N GLU A 527 16.32 -1.93 23.79
CA GLU A 527 17.59 -2.13 24.48
C GLU A 527 18.70 -1.21 23.94
N GLN A 528 18.84 -1.11 22.61
CA GLN A 528 19.77 -0.18 21.95
C GLN A 528 19.51 1.29 22.31
N VAL A 529 18.23 1.70 22.32
CA VAL A 529 17.85 3.07 22.71
C VAL A 529 18.20 3.32 24.18
N ARG A 530 17.94 2.37 25.08
CA ARG A 530 18.29 2.49 26.50
C ARG A 530 19.81 2.63 26.70
N GLU A 531 20.60 1.88 25.95
CA GLU A 531 22.06 1.87 26.05
C GLU A 531 22.72 3.09 25.41
N GLY A 532 21.95 3.92 24.69
CA GLY A 532 22.47 5.09 23.99
C GLY A 532 23.26 4.72 22.73
N ALA A 533 23.01 3.54 22.16
CA ALA A 533 23.58 3.11 20.88
C ALA A 533 22.87 3.77 19.67
N LEU A 534 21.71 4.41 19.90
CA LEU A 534 20.88 5.11 18.92
C LEU A 534 20.60 6.56 19.34
#